data_AF-A0A4Y9T1G9-F1
#
_entry.id   AF-A0A4Y9T1G9-F1
#
_cell.length_a   1.000
_cell.length_b   1.000
_cell.length_c   1.000
_cell.angle_alpha   90.00
_cell.angle_beta   90.00
_cell.angle_gamma   90.00
#
_symmetry.space_group_name_H-M   'P 1'
#
loop_
_entity.id
_entity.type
_entity.pdbx_description
1 polymer ?
#
loop_
_entity_poly.entity_id
_entity_poly.type
_entity_poly.pdbx_seq_one_letter_code
_entity_poly.pdbx_strand_id
1 'polypeptide(L)'
;MSLAYAYPKSRFEPAVLVDLNSKAERERLSKSALKGFFRLAAAWQLRDDDARELLGGLSSSSFYEWKKNPDRVLEVDRITRISYLLGIYKALHILYGDKLADEWVHLPNTNPIFNGRKPLAFMLGGGLLAMQTVRKLLDARRGGL
;
A
#
# COMPACT_ATOMS: atom_id res chain seq x y z
N MET A 1 -39.28 12.95 -25.36
CA MET A 1 -38.30 11.91 -24.95
C MET A 1 -37.94 12.17 -23.50
N SER A 2 -38.22 11.22 -22.60
CA SER A 2 -38.13 11.39 -21.15
C SER A 2 -36.68 11.49 -20.67
N LEU A 3 -36.38 12.52 -19.88
CA LEU A 3 -35.10 12.71 -19.18
C LEU A 3 -35.01 11.89 -17.89
N ALA A 4 -35.73 10.78 -17.78
CA ALA A 4 -35.94 10.09 -16.50
C ALA A 4 -34.71 9.35 -15.96
N TYR A 5 -33.63 9.20 -16.74
CA TYR A 5 -32.43 8.45 -16.34
C TYR A 5 -31.12 9.09 -16.83
N ALA A 6 -30.91 10.39 -16.57
CA ALA A 6 -29.61 11.00 -16.76
C ALA A 6 -28.81 10.97 -15.43
N TYR A 7 -27.60 10.41 -15.45
CA TYR A 7 -26.69 10.48 -14.30
C TYR A 7 -26.36 11.94 -13.97
N PRO A 8 -26.23 12.31 -12.67
CA PRO A 8 -25.80 13.65 -12.28
C PRO A 8 -24.46 13.99 -12.94
N LYS A 9 -24.32 15.21 -13.46
CA LYS A 9 -23.02 15.70 -13.94
C LYS A 9 -22.05 15.77 -12.76
N SER A 10 -21.09 14.86 -12.73
CA SER A 10 -20.02 14.89 -11.75
C SER A 10 -18.90 15.81 -12.23
N ARG A 11 -18.33 16.60 -11.30
CA ARG A 11 -17.06 17.32 -11.51
C ARG A 11 -15.83 16.41 -11.34
N PHE A 12 -16.05 15.14 -11.02
CA PHE A 12 -14.98 14.17 -10.83
C PHE A 12 -14.35 13.84 -12.19
N GLU A 13 -13.11 14.28 -12.40
CA GLU A 13 -12.28 13.72 -13.46
C GLU A 13 -11.92 12.29 -13.08
N PRO A 14 -12.30 11.28 -13.88
CA PRO A 14 -11.95 9.91 -13.57
C PRO A 14 -10.43 9.77 -13.59
N ALA A 15 -9.85 9.36 -12.47
CA ALA A 15 -8.46 8.94 -12.45
C ALA A 15 -8.25 7.87 -13.53
N VAL A 16 -7.18 8.00 -14.32
CA VAL A 16 -6.83 7.02 -15.35
C VAL A 16 -6.75 5.64 -14.69
N LEU A 17 -7.60 4.72 -15.15
CA LEU A 17 -7.64 3.37 -14.64
C LEU A 17 -6.36 2.64 -15.06
N VAL A 18 -5.60 2.19 -14.08
CA VAL A 18 -4.45 1.31 -14.29
C VAL A 18 -4.99 -0.12 -14.40
N ASP A 19 -4.96 -0.70 -15.60
CA ASP A 19 -5.34 -2.09 -15.79
C ASP A 19 -4.19 -3.03 -15.41
N LEU A 20 -4.22 -3.54 -14.18
CA LEU A 20 -3.22 -4.50 -13.72
C LEU A 20 -3.34 -5.88 -14.38
N ASN A 21 -4.43 -6.19 -15.09
CA ASN A 21 -4.51 -7.43 -15.87
C ASN A 21 -3.66 -7.34 -17.15
N SER A 22 -3.41 -6.13 -17.65
CA SER A 22 -2.49 -5.89 -18.76
C SER A 22 -1.05 -6.16 -18.34
N LYS A 23 -0.39 -7.09 -19.04
CA LYS A 23 1.02 -7.39 -18.83
C LYS A 23 1.91 -6.16 -19.01
N ALA A 24 1.63 -5.32 -20.01
CA ALA A 24 2.42 -4.13 -20.31
C ALA A 24 2.38 -3.11 -19.15
N GLU A 25 1.22 -2.93 -18.52
CA GLU A 25 1.09 -2.06 -17.35
C GLU A 25 1.82 -2.64 -16.14
N ARG A 26 1.77 -3.96 -15.93
CA ARG A 26 2.56 -4.62 -14.88
C ARG A 26 4.05 -4.46 -15.12
N GLU A 27 4.54 -4.68 -16.34
CA GLU A 27 5.93 -4.46 -16.75
C GLU A 27 6.38 -3.02 -16.42
N ARG A 28 5.56 -2.03 -16.80
CA ARG A 28 5.82 -0.61 -16.54
C ARG A 28 5.94 -0.27 -15.05
N LEU A 29 5.13 -0.89 -14.20
CA LEU A 29 5.03 -0.53 -12.77
C LEU A 29 5.97 -1.33 -11.86
N SER A 30 6.30 -2.57 -12.23
CA SER A 30 6.91 -3.55 -11.32
C SER A 30 8.25 -3.12 -10.75
N LYS A 31 9.16 -2.62 -11.60
CA LYS A 31 10.50 -2.20 -11.18
C LYS A 31 10.46 -1.05 -10.18
N SER A 32 9.64 -0.03 -10.45
CA SER A 32 9.45 1.11 -9.53
C SER A 32 8.75 0.69 -8.24
N ALA A 33 7.78 -0.23 -8.32
CA ALA A 33 7.09 -0.75 -7.16
C ALA A 33 8.07 -1.46 -6.21
N LEU A 34 8.92 -2.36 -6.72
CA LEU A 34 9.92 -3.04 -5.90
C LEU A 34 10.94 -2.05 -5.29
N LYS A 35 11.46 -1.11 -6.08
CA LYS A 35 12.37 -0.08 -5.57
C LYS A 35 11.73 0.74 -4.45
N GLY A 36 10.47 1.16 -4.64
CA GLY A 36 9.71 1.89 -3.64
C GLY A 36 9.49 1.06 -2.38
N PHE A 37 9.07 -0.19 -2.53
CA PHE A 37 8.84 -1.10 -1.42
C PHE A 37 10.09 -1.30 -0.56
N PHE A 38 11.26 -1.56 -1.16
CA PHE A 38 12.49 -1.76 -0.36
C PHE A 38 12.97 -0.49 0.34
N ARG A 39 12.74 0.69 -0.26
CA ARG A 39 13.00 1.98 0.41
C ARG A 39 12.06 2.20 1.59
N LEU A 40 10.77 1.90 1.42
CA LEU A 40 9.79 1.94 2.50
C LEU A 40 10.15 0.95 3.62
N ALA A 41 10.52 -0.27 3.27
CA ALA A 41 10.92 -1.28 4.25
C ALA A 41 12.13 -0.84 5.08
N ALA A 42 13.08 -0.15 4.44
CA ALA A 42 14.21 0.46 5.13
C ALA A 42 13.81 1.63 6.03
N ALA A 43 12.95 2.54 5.56
CA ALA A 43 12.47 3.68 6.34
C ALA A 43 11.69 3.23 7.60
N TRP A 44 10.82 2.24 7.44
CA TRP A 44 10.10 1.61 8.54
C TRP A 44 10.94 0.58 9.31
N GLN A 45 12.21 0.37 8.98
CA GLN A 45 13.09 -0.60 9.67
C GLN A 45 12.43 -1.99 9.83
N LEU A 46 11.77 -2.47 8.78
CA LEU A 46 11.08 -3.74 8.81
C LEU A 46 12.09 -4.89 8.92
N ARG A 47 11.73 -5.92 9.68
CA ARG A 47 12.42 -7.21 9.60
C ARG A 47 12.18 -7.80 8.21
N ASP A 48 13.18 -8.48 7.65
CA ASP A 48 13.05 -9.11 6.34
C ASP A 48 11.87 -10.11 6.31
N ASP A 49 11.59 -10.80 7.42
CA ASP A 49 10.42 -11.70 7.55
C ASP A 49 9.08 -10.97 7.45
N ASP A 50 8.96 -9.81 8.10
CA ASP A 50 7.76 -8.98 8.02
C ASP A 50 7.59 -8.41 6.62
N ALA A 51 8.69 -7.96 6.00
CA ALA A 51 8.67 -7.47 4.63
C ALA A 51 8.22 -8.57 3.64
N ARG A 52 8.70 -9.81 3.82
CA ARG A 52 8.26 -10.97 3.03
C ARG A 52 6.78 -11.26 3.20
N GLU A 53 6.29 -11.18 4.44
CA GLU A 53 4.89 -11.43 4.75
C GLU A 53 3.98 -10.34 4.19
N LEU A 54 4.37 -9.07 4.31
CA LEU A 54 3.64 -7.95 3.70
C LEU A 54 3.53 -8.09 2.18
N LEU A 55 4.54 -8.66 1.55
CA LEU A 55 4.49 -8.99 0.13
C LEU A 55 3.57 -10.19 -0.17
N GLY A 56 3.07 -10.95 0.80
CA GLY A 56 2.28 -12.16 0.59
C GLY A 56 3.15 -13.41 0.59
N GLY A 57 3.89 -13.63 1.68
CA GLY A 57 4.66 -14.86 1.92
C GLY A 57 5.77 -15.13 0.92
N LEU A 58 6.58 -14.11 0.54
CA LEU A 58 7.71 -14.35 -0.36
C LEU A 58 8.76 -15.26 0.31
N SER A 59 9.30 -16.23 -0.45
CA SER A 59 10.40 -17.05 0.05
C SER A 59 11.65 -16.21 0.33
N SER A 60 12.47 -16.64 1.29
CA SER A 60 13.70 -15.93 1.65
C SER A 60 14.63 -15.74 0.45
N SER A 61 14.85 -16.80 -0.34
CA SER A 61 15.69 -16.73 -1.55
C SER A 61 15.17 -15.74 -2.58
N SER A 62 13.87 -15.74 -2.87
CA SER A 62 13.26 -14.78 -3.78
C SER A 62 13.36 -13.36 -3.24
N PHE A 63 13.14 -13.15 -1.94
CA PHE A 63 13.21 -11.82 -1.35
C PHE A 63 14.60 -11.17 -1.52
N TYR A 64 15.68 -11.89 -1.20
CA TYR A 64 17.03 -11.37 -1.38
C TYR A 64 17.38 -11.15 -2.86
N GLU A 65 16.93 -12.05 -3.74
CA GLU A 65 17.13 -11.89 -5.18
C GLU A 65 16.41 -10.65 -5.71
N TRP A 66 15.17 -10.40 -5.30
CA TRP A 66 14.40 -9.21 -5.69
C TRP A 66 14.99 -7.92 -5.13
N LYS A 67 15.55 -7.98 -3.92
CA LYS A 67 16.25 -6.85 -3.27
C LYS A 67 17.52 -6.47 -4.03
N LYS A 68 18.26 -7.46 -4.55
CA LYS A 68 19.46 -7.25 -5.37
C LYS A 68 19.12 -6.87 -6.81
N ASN A 69 18.11 -7.51 -7.39
CA ASN A 69 17.70 -7.35 -8.78
C ASN A 69 16.16 -7.15 -8.88
N PRO A 70 15.68 -5.89 -8.84
CA PRO A 70 14.25 -5.60 -8.88
C PRO A 70 13.66 -5.63 -10.30
N ASP A 71 14.36 -6.20 -11.28
CA ASP A 71 13.93 -6.23 -12.68
C ASP A 71 13.11 -7.49 -12.99
N ARG A 72 11.80 -7.42 -12.73
CA ARG A 72 10.84 -8.49 -13.04
C ARG A 72 9.44 -7.94 -13.19
N VAL A 73 8.56 -8.76 -13.78
CA VAL A 73 7.13 -8.49 -13.81
C VAL A 73 6.49 -9.10 -12.57
N LEU A 74 5.81 -8.27 -11.78
CA LEU A 74 5.07 -8.69 -10.61
C LEU A 74 3.66 -9.15 -10.98
N GLU A 75 3.09 -10.02 -10.15
CA GLU A 75 1.67 -10.36 -10.19
C GLU A 75 0.79 -9.24 -9.63
N VAL A 76 -0.49 -9.24 -10.04
CA VAL A 76 -1.49 -8.22 -9.65
C VAL A 76 -1.54 -8.05 -8.13
N ASP A 77 -1.60 -9.14 -7.38
CA ASP A 77 -1.64 -9.12 -5.91
C ASP A 77 -0.42 -8.38 -5.33
N ARG A 78 0.78 -8.67 -5.84
CA ARG A 78 2.03 -8.07 -5.33
C ARG A 78 2.09 -6.56 -5.61
N ILE A 79 1.69 -6.14 -6.82
CA ILE A 79 1.61 -4.72 -7.16
C ILE A 79 0.59 -4.01 -6.26
N THR A 80 -0.56 -4.67 -6.01
CA THR A 80 -1.63 -4.11 -5.17
C THR A 80 -1.17 -3.93 -3.71
N ARG A 81 -0.49 -4.94 -3.13
CA ARG A 81 0.09 -4.84 -1.78
C ARG A 81 1.08 -3.69 -1.68
N ILE A 82 2.01 -3.60 -2.62
CA ILE A 82 3.01 -2.53 -2.64
C ILE A 82 2.33 -1.16 -2.80
N SER A 83 1.31 -1.05 -3.66
CA SER A 83 0.53 0.17 -3.84
C SER A 83 -0.13 0.63 -2.54
N TYR A 84 -0.75 -0.27 -1.79
CA TYR A 84 -1.31 0.08 -0.47
C TYR A 84 -0.24 0.53 0.51
N LEU A 85 0.89 -0.17 0.61
CA LEU A 85 1.97 0.18 1.53
C LEU A 85 2.59 1.54 1.21
N LEU A 86 2.90 1.81 -0.07
CA LEU A 86 3.40 3.12 -0.52
C LEU A 86 2.37 4.22 -0.31
N GLY A 87 1.09 3.92 -0.52
CA GLY A 87 0.00 4.81 -0.19
C GLY A 87 -0.03 5.14 1.30
N ILE A 88 0.02 4.13 2.18
CA ILE A 88 0.04 4.31 3.64
C ILE A 88 1.21 5.21 4.02
N TYR A 89 2.42 4.88 3.56
CA TYR A 89 3.62 5.69 3.77
C TYR A 89 3.39 7.15 3.36
N LYS A 90 2.96 7.39 2.12
CA LYS A 90 2.69 8.75 1.64
C LYS A 90 1.66 9.49 2.48
N ALA A 91 0.58 8.82 2.88
CA ALA A 91 -0.47 9.44 3.68
C ALA A 91 0.03 9.79 5.09
N LEU A 92 0.86 8.93 5.69
CA LEU A 92 1.48 9.21 6.99
C LEU A 92 2.39 10.44 6.91
N HIS A 93 3.23 10.59 5.88
CA HIS A 93 4.09 11.79 5.72
C HIS A 93 3.32 13.08 5.40
N ILE A 94 2.10 12.98 4.88
CA ILE A 94 1.23 14.15 4.68
C ILE A 94 0.56 14.55 6.00
N LEU A 95 0.11 13.56 6.77
CA LEU A 95 -0.64 13.76 8.03
C LEU A 95 0.29 14.08 9.21
N TYR A 96 1.50 13.55 9.18
CA TYR A 96 2.46 13.54 10.27
C TYR A 96 3.83 13.96 9.74
N GLY A 97 4.65 14.60 10.56
CA GLY A 97 6.05 14.87 10.21
C GLY A 97 6.86 13.58 10.07
N ASP A 98 7.96 13.63 9.32
CA ASP A 98 8.74 12.46 8.87
C ASP A 98 9.04 11.43 9.96
N LYS A 99 9.54 11.89 11.11
CA LYS A 99 9.88 10.99 12.22
C LYS A 99 8.68 10.17 12.70
N LEU A 100 7.55 10.83 12.95
CA LEU A 100 6.35 10.12 13.40
C LEU A 100 5.78 9.25 12.28
N ALA A 101 5.83 9.70 11.02
CA ALA A 101 5.35 8.93 9.89
C ALA A 101 6.09 7.59 9.74
N ASP A 102 7.41 7.58 9.94
CA ASP A 102 8.22 6.36 9.87
C ASP A 102 8.03 5.43 11.09
N GLU A 103 7.85 6.00 12.29
CA GLU A 103 7.66 5.24 13.52
C GLU A 103 6.21 4.72 13.71
N TRP A 104 5.22 5.36 13.09
CA TRP A 104 3.79 5.15 13.35
C TRP A 104 3.35 3.69 13.28
N VAL A 105 3.88 2.93 12.32
CA VAL A 105 3.53 1.52 12.13
C VAL A 105 3.96 0.61 13.29
N HIS A 106 4.92 1.06 14.09
CA HIS A 106 5.49 0.35 15.25
C HIS A 106 4.91 0.77 16.59
N LEU A 107 4.15 1.86 16.63
CA LEU A 107 3.55 2.38 17.85
C LEU A 107 2.20 1.70 18.11
N PRO A 108 1.87 1.35 19.37
CA PRO A 108 0.50 0.97 19.74
C PRO A 108 -0.49 2.03 19.28
N ASN A 109 -1.61 1.61 18.70
CA ASN A 109 -2.59 2.53 18.15
C ASN A 109 -3.97 2.30 18.78
N THR A 110 -4.55 3.37 19.31
CA THR A 110 -5.83 3.35 20.02
C THR A 110 -7.04 3.40 19.09
N ASN A 111 -6.85 3.58 17.78
CA ASN A 111 -7.97 3.49 16.85
C ASN A 111 -8.61 2.08 16.92
N PRO A 112 -9.95 1.98 16.98
CA PRO A 112 -10.65 0.71 17.21
C PRO A 112 -10.25 -0.43 16.27
N ILE A 113 -9.86 -0.15 15.01
CA ILE A 113 -9.48 -1.20 14.06
C ILE A 113 -8.22 -1.97 14.51
N PHE A 114 -7.34 -1.32 15.28
CA PHE A 114 -6.10 -1.92 15.75
C PHE A 114 -6.28 -2.65 17.08
N ASN A 115 -7.32 -2.32 17.86
CA ASN A 115 -7.56 -2.86 19.19
C ASN A 115 -6.32 -2.79 20.10
N GLY A 116 -5.67 -1.61 20.13
CA GLY A 116 -4.44 -1.37 20.89
C GLY A 116 -3.17 -1.98 20.30
N ARG A 117 -3.26 -2.78 19.23
CA ARG A 117 -2.09 -3.35 18.55
C ARG A 117 -1.37 -2.33 17.69
N LYS A 118 -0.14 -2.67 17.30
CA LYS A 118 0.64 -1.92 16.33
C LYS A 118 0.01 -2.05 14.93
N PRO A 119 -0.07 -0.98 14.12
CA PRO A 119 -0.59 -1.05 12.75
C PRO A 119 0.15 -2.07 11.87
N LEU A 120 1.48 -2.23 12.04
CA LEU A 120 2.24 -3.27 11.35
C LEU A 120 1.72 -4.67 11.65
N ALA A 121 1.49 -4.98 12.94
CA ALA A 121 0.97 -6.29 13.35
C ALA A 121 -0.42 -6.57 12.78
N PHE A 122 -1.26 -5.53 12.67
CA PHE A 122 -2.57 -5.62 12.03
C PHE A 122 -2.44 -5.94 10.53
N MET A 123 -1.55 -5.27 9.81
CA MET A 123 -1.30 -5.53 8.39
C MET A 123 -0.69 -6.91 8.12
N LEU A 124 0.22 -7.37 8.98
CA LEU A 124 0.80 -8.71 8.90
C LEU A 124 -0.27 -9.78 9.12
N GLY A 125 -1.09 -9.64 10.16
CA GLY A 125 -2.12 -10.64 10.49
C GLY A 125 -3.30 -10.69 9.52
N GLY A 126 -3.68 -9.57 8.91
CA GLY A 126 -4.82 -9.50 7.99
C GLY A 126 -4.46 -9.37 6.49
N GLY A 127 -3.16 -9.34 6.17
CA GLY A 127 -2.65 -9.28 4.80
C GLY A 127 -3.23 -8.11 3.98
N LEU A 128 -3.55 -8.39 2.71
CA LEU A 128 -4.00 -7.40 1.73
C LEU A 128 -5.21 -6.58 2.22
N LEU A 129 -6.20 -7.24 2.85
CA LEU A 129 -7.43 -6.57 3.30
C LEU A 129 -7.16 -5.63 4.49
N ALA A 130 -6.26 -6.01 5.40
CA ALA A 130 -5.83 -5.13 6.47
C ALA A 130 -5.07 -3.90 5.92
N MET A 131 -4.18 -4.08 4.95
CA MET A 131 -3.50 -2.96 4.28
C MET A 131 -4.50 -2.02 3.60
N GLN A 132 -5.50 -2.55 2.90
CA GLN A 132 -6.57 -1.74 2.31
C GLN A 132 -7.33 -0.94 3.38
N THR A 133 -7.63 -1.57 4.52
CA THR A 133 -8.35 -0.93 5.63
C THR A 133 -7.52 0.23 6.21
N VAL A 134 -6.23 0.02 6.45
CA VAL A 134 -5.32 1.08 6.93
C VAL A 134 -5.21 2.21 5.91
N ARG A 135 -5.09 1.88 4.62
CA ARG A 135 -5.05 2.88 3.55
C ARG A 135 -6.32 3.74 3.54
N LYS A 136 -7.50 3.13 3.65
CA LYS A 136 -8.79 3.84 3.72
C LYS A 136 -8.88 4.75 4.94
N LEU A 137 -8.44 4.27 6.11
CA LEU A 137 -8.40 5.08 7.34
C LEU A 137 -7.56 6.36 7.14
N LEU A 138 -6.36 6.23 6.55
CA LEU A 138 -5.47 7.37 6.36
C LEU A 138 -5.94 8.31 5.24
N ASP A 139 -6.53 7.77 4.17
CA ASP A 139 -7.14 8.58 3.11
C ASP A 139 -8.31 9.42 3.65
N ALA A 140 -9.16 8.85 4.52
CA ALA A 140 -10.25 9.58 5.16
C ALA A 140 -9.73 10.75 6.01
N ARG A 141 -8.69 10.52 6.83
CA ARG A 141 -8.06 11.58 7.64
C ARG A 141 -7.47 12.71 6.78
N ARG A 142 -6.91 12.38 5.62
CA ARG A 142 -6.34 13.37 4.69
C ARG A 142 -7.43 14.17 3.97
N GLY A 143 -8.57 13.56 3.70
CA GLY A 143 -9.71 14.17 3.02
C GLY A 143 -10.59 15.05 3.91
N GLY A 144 -10.30 15.16 5.21
CA GLY A 144 -11.09 15.98 6.15
C GLY A 144 -12.45 15.39 6.53
N LEU A 145 -12.56 14.06 6.57
CA LEU A 145 -13.70 13.37 7.19
C LEU A 145 -13.54 13.29 8.71
#